data_AF-A0A931UEA6-F1
#
_entry.id   AF-A0A931UEA6-F1
#
_cell.length_a   1.000
_cell.length_b   1.000
_cell.length_c   1.000
_cell.angle_alpha   90.00
_cell.angle_beta   90.00
_cell.angle_gamma   90.00
#
_symmetry.space_group_name_H-M   'P 1'
#
loop_
_entity.id
_entity.type
_entity.pdbx_description
1 polymer ?
#
loop_
_entity_poly.entity_id
_entity_poly.type
_entity_poly.pdbx_seq_one_letter_code
_entity_poly.pdbx_strand_id
1 'polypeptide(L)'
;MAKPKLTMALSHYDRHIPFFDGTVTADGVELTVLEVGQSSPLRHGVDRHERMLQKGEFDICELSLSSYLMAKSRRMPFTAIPVFPRRLFSLSQMWVHVGAGIKSPADLVGRKVGLSTFQTTLSVLAKGDLQSEYGVAWRKIRWIVSKEETLPFKPQEGVSIELVPAGKKIGAMLENGEIDALMMPHPPQPVVRGSDKIGRLFGDAKQEEIRYFRKNG
;
A
#
# COMPACT_ATOMS: atom_id res chain seq x y z
N MET A 1 -39.11 -11.11 -9.29
CA MET A 1 -38.10 -11.85 -8.49
C MET A 1 -37.58 -10.93 -7.39
N ALA A 2 -37.22 -11.46 -6.23
CA ALA A 2 -36.59 -10.65 -5.18
C ALA A 2 -35.18 -10.19 -5.61
N LYS A 3 -34.80 -8.95 -5.29
CA LYS A 3 -33.46 -8.44 -5.58
C LYS A 3 -32.45 -9.17 -4.67
N PRO A 4 -31.31 -9.68 -5.20
CA PRO A 4 -30.25 -10.22 -4.37
C PRO A 4 -29.72 -9.16 -3.40
N LYS A 5 -29.42 -9.59 -2.18
CA LYS A 5 -28.86 -8.74 -1.12
C LYS A 5 -27.36 -8.93 -1.09
N LEU A 6 -26.61 -7.86 -1.28
CA LEU A 6 -25.15 -7.88 -1.34
C LEU A 6 -24.55 -6.88 -0.36
N THR A 7 -23.43 -7.25 0.24
CA THR A 7 -22.60 -6.39 1.07
C THR A 7 -21.41 -5.88 0.28
N MET A 8 -21.05 -4.61 0.47
CA MET A 8 -19.92 -3.98 -0.20
C MET A 8 -19.04 -3.21 0.78
N ALA A 9 -17.82 -3.68 1.02
CA ALA A 9 -16.85 -3.04 1.89
C ALA A 9 -15.95 -2.06 1.13
N LEU A 10 -16.01 -0.78 1.47
CA LEU A 10 -15.24 0.29 0.84
C LEU A 10 -14.59 1.20 1.88
N SER A 11 -13.43 1.77 1.52
CA SER A 11 -12.92 2.95 2.22
C SER A 11 -13.76 4.19 1.89
N HIS A 12 -13.82 5.17 2.80
CA HIS A 12 -14.43 6.47 2.57
C HIS A 12 -13.55 7.40 1.71
N TYR A 13 -13.49 7.12 0.41
CA TYR A 13 -12.89 8.02 -0.59
C TYR A 13 -13.98 8.88 -1.22
N ASP A 14 -13.61 10.07 -1.69
CA ASP A 14 -14.43 10.98 -2.51
C ASP A 14 -15.34 10.27 -3.52
N ARG A 15 -14.76 9.41 -4.36
CA ARG A 15 -15.47 8.60 -5.38
C ARG A 15 -16.39 7.50 -4.83
N HIS A 16 -16.28 7.16 -3.55
CA HIS A 16 -17.15 6.19 -2.89
C HIS A 16 -18.28 6.86 -2.08
N ILE A 17 -18.17 8.16 -1.78
CA ILE A 17 -19.20 8.94 -1.07
C ILE A 17 -20.61 8.72 -1.66
N PRO A 18 -20.79 8.71 -3.00
CA PRO A 18 -22.11 8.49 -3.58
C PRO A 18 -22.77 7.15 -3.21
N PHE A 19 -21.99 6.13 -2.85
CA PHE A 19 -22.54 4.87 -2.32
C PHE A 19 -22.96 4.97 -0.85
N PHE A 20 -22.30 5.81 -0.06
CA PHE A 20 -22.57 5.96 1.37
C PHE A 20 -23.74 6.90 1.67
N ASP A 21 -23.92 7.94 0.86
CA ASP A 21 -25.01 8.92 1.03
C ASP A 21 -26.27 8.60 0.19
N GLY A 22 -26.21 7.56 -0.64
CA GLY A 22 -27.32 7.10 -1.46
C GLY A 22 -27.52 7.89 -2.76
N THR A 23 -26.59 8.79 -3.13
CA THR A 23 -26.61 9.51 -4.42
C THR A 23 -26.57 8.53 -5.60
N VAL A 24 -25.86 7.41 -5.46
CA VAL A 24 -25.82 6.32 -6.43
C VAL A 24 -26.37 5.05 -5.81
N THR A 25 -27.30 4.41 -6.52
CA THR A 25 -27.81 3.08 -6.19
C THR A 25 -27.53 2.11 -7.33
N ALA A 26 -27.49 0.81 -7.02
CA ALA A 26 -27.26 -0.23 -8.01
C ALA A 26 -28.60 -0.86 -8.41
N ASP A 27 -28.96 -0.74 -9.69
CA ASP A 27 -30.15 -1.36 -10.22
C ASP A 27 -30.08 -2.88 -10.12
N GLY A 28 -31.21 -3.50 -9.81
CA GLY A 28 -31.33 -4.96 -9.73
C GLY A 28 -30.78 -5.61 -8.45
N VAL A 29 -30.14 -4.87 -7.53
CA VAL A 29 -29.63 -5.42 -6.25
C VAL A 29 -30.06 -4.58 -5.05
N GLU A 30 -30.09 -5.18 -3.86
CA GLU A 30 -30.18 -4.48 -2.58
C GLU A 30 -28.78 -4.44 -1.97
N LEU A 31 -28.16 -3.26 -1.95
CA LEU A 31 -26.75 -3.09 -1.60
C LEU A 31 -26.58 -2.50 -0.20
N THR A 32 -25.94 -3.26 0.69
CA THR A 32 -25.51 -2.78 2.02
C THR A 32 -24.06 -2.32 1.93
N VAL A 33 -23.85 -1.01 1.97
CA VAL A 33 -22.52 -0.40 1.84
C VAL A 33 -21.86 -0.25 3.22
N LEU A 34 -20.73 -0.92 3.41
CA LEU A 34 -19.96 -0.95 4.64
C LEU A 34 -18.70 -0.09 4.50
N GLU A 35 -18.64 1.00 5.25
CA GLU A 35 -17.45 1.82 5.42
C GLU A 35 -16.42 1.10 6.31
N VAL A 36 -15.42 0.46 5.68
CA VAL A 36 -14.37 -0.33 6.35
C VAL A 36 -13.00 0.16 5.90
N GLY A 37 -12.19 0.63 6.84
CA GLY A 37 -10.83 1.07 6.54
C GLY A 37 -9.84 -0.09 6.40
N GLN A 38 -8.65 0.19 5.89
CA GLN A 38 -7.55 -0.79 5.85
C GLN A 38 -6.53 -0.54 6.96
N SER A 39 -6.10 0.71 7.15
CA SER A 39 -5.07 1.07 8.16
C SER A 39 -5.63 1.88 9.33
N SER A 40 -6.83 2.45 9.17
CA SER A 40 -7.51 3.24 10.19
C SER A 40 -8.95 2.75 10.30
N PRO A 41 -9.52 2.65 11.51
CA PRO A 41 -10.90 2.25 11.68
C PRO A 41 -11.84 3.31 11.08
N LEU A 42 -12.88 2.84 10.39
CA LEU A 42 -14.03 3.64 9.96
C LEU A 42 -15.30 3.11 10.65
N ARG A 43 -16.49 3.54 10.20
CA ARG A 43 -17.78 3.20 10.84
C ARG A 43 -17.98 1.70 11.10
N HIS A 44 -17.54 0.83 10.20
CA HIS A 44 -17.70 -0.63 10.32
C HIS A 44 -16.36 -1.38 10.46
N GLY A 45 -15.33 -0.69 10.97
CA GLY A 45 -14.08 -1.30 11.40
C GLY A 45 -12.90 -1.08 10.45
N VAL A 46 -11.94 -2.02 10.51
CA VAL A 46 -10.64 -1.99 9.83
C VAL A 46 -10.34 -3.35 9.19
N ASP A 47 -9.16 -3.50 8.56
CA ASP A 47 -8.64 -4.75 7.96
C ASP A 47 -9.55 -5.35 6.88
N ARG A 48 -10.14 -4.50 6.02
CA ARG A 48 -11.04 -4.93 4.94
C ARG A 48 -10.44 -6.00 4.02
N HIS A 49 -9.13 -5.94 3.74
CA HIS A 49 -8.49 -6.89 2.83
C HIS A 49 -8.39 -8.29 3.44
N GLU A 50 -7.99 -8.39 4.70
CA GLU A 50 -7.90 -9.65 5.45
C GLU A 50 -9.30 -10.26 5.65
N ARG A 51 -10.28 -9.45 6.03
CA ARG A 51 -11.69 -9.85 6.18
C ARG A 51 -12.27 -10.41 4.88
N MET A 52 -11.92 -9.80 3.74
CA MET A 52 -12.30 -10.35 2.43
C MET A 52 -11.55 -11.65 2.10
N LEU A 53 -10.21 -11.61 2.07
CA LEU A 53 -9.40 -12.70 1.52
C LEU A 53 -9.36 -13.95 2.40
N GLN A 54 -9.44 -13.80 3.72
CA GLN A 54 -9.31 -14.92 4.66
C GLN A 54 -10.66 -15.44 5.14
N LYS A 55 -11.67 -14.57 5.24
CA LYS A 55 -12.96 -14.91 5.84
C LYS A 55 -14.13 -14.86 4.86
N GLY A 56 -13.94 -14.30 3.66
CA GLY A 56 -15.03 -14.10 2.70
C GLY A 56 -16.16 -13.25 3.28
N GLU A 57 -15.84 -12.29 4.15
CA GLU A 57 -16.84 -11.60 4.97
C GLU A 57 -17.78 -10.68 4.17
N PHE A 58 -17.40 -10.31 2.95
CA PHE A 58 -18.15 -9.41 2.08
C PHE A 58 -18.36 -10.02 0.70
N ASP A 59 -19.46 -9.65 0.05
CA ASP A 59 -19.71 -10.04 -1.34
C ASP A 59 -18.85 -9.23 -2.32
N ILE A 60 -18.64 -7.95 -2.01
CA ILE A 60 -17.84 -6.99 -2.78
C ILE A 60 -16.88 -6.27 -1.84
N CYS A 61 -15.62 -6.09 -2.23
CA CYS A 61 -14.63 -5.38 -1.42
C CYS A 61 -13.65 -4.60 -2.30
N GLU A 62 -13.37 -3.35 -1.94
CA GLU A 62 -12.18 -2.67 -2.44
C GLU A 62 -10.92 -3.35 -1.87
N LEU A 63 -10.10 -3.88 -2.76
CA LEU A 63 -9.01 -4.77 -2.41
C LEU A 63 -7.69 -4.32 -3.05
N SER A 64 -6.59 -4.57 -2.33
CA SER A 64 -5.23 -4.47 -2.89
C SER A 64 -5.08 -5.31 -4.16
N LEU A 65 -4.72 -4.68 -5.28
CA LEU A 65 -4.48 -5.33 -6.58
C LEU A 65 -3.45 -6.45 -6.47
N SER A 66 -2.33 -6.21 -5.78
CA SER A 66 -1.30 -7.22 -5.59
C SER A 66 -1.82 -8.45 -4.82
N SER A 67 -2.62 -8.21 -3.78
CA SER A 67 -3.25 -9.29 -3.00
C SER A 67 -4.27 -10.06 -3.83
N TYR A 68 -5.02 -9.38 -4.70
CA TYR A 68 -5.89 -10.03 -5.69
C TYR A 68 -5.10 -10.90 -6.66
N LEU A 69 -3.98 -10.42 -7.23
CA LEU A 69 -3.14 -11.22 -8.14
C LEU A 69 -2.60 -12.48 -7.45
N MET A 70 -2.21 -12.36 -6.18
CA MET A 70 -1.80 -13.50 -5.35
C MET A 70 -2.96 -14.46 -5.05
N ALA A 71 -4.17 -13.96 -4.86
CA ALA A 71 -5.36 -14.81 -4.72
C ALA A 71 -5.70 -15.55 -6.03
N LYS A 72 -5.58 -14.87 -7.18
CA LYS A 72 -5.78 -15.46 -8.51
C LYS A 72 -4.74 -16.52 -8.84
N SER A 73 -3.47 -16.30 -8.52
CA SER A 73 -2.41 -17.32 -8.74
C SER A 73 -2.66 -18.59 -7.93
N ARG A 74 -3.37 -18.49 -6.80
CA ARG A 74 -3.82 -19.62 -5.96
C ARG A 74 -5.20 -20.17 -6.34
N ARG A 75 -5.81 -19.67 -7.42
CA ARG A 75 -7.15 -20.09 -7.88
C ARG A 75 -8.25 -19.88 -6.82
N MET A 76 -8.11 -18.89 -5.96
CA MET A 76 -9.17 -18.49 -5.02
C MET A 76 -10.40 -17.99 -5.79
N PRO A 77 -11.63 -18.14 -5.25
CA PRO A 77 -12.89 -17.90 -5.97
C PRO A 77 -13.25 -16.41 -6.08
N PHE A 78 -12.24 -15.55 -6.29
CA PHE A 78 -12.44 -14.11 -6.45
C PHE A 78 -12.30 -13.70 -7.92
N THR A 79 -13.13 -12.75 -8.31
CA THR A 79 -13.01 -12.01 -9.56
C THR A 79 -12.90 -10.51 -9.25
N ALA A 80 -12.44 -9.74 -10.22
CA ALA A 80 -12.32 -8.29 -10.08
C ALA A 80 -12.86 -7.62 -11.34
N ILE A 81 -13.31 -6.38 -11.16
CA ILE A 81 -13.61 -5.46 -12.25
C ILE A 81 -12.43 -4.49 -12.43
N PRO A 82 -12.17 -3.96 -13.64
CA PRO A 82 -11.03 -3.10 -13.91
C PRO A 82 -11.26 -1.66 -13.41
N VAL A 83 -11.68 -1.51 -12.15
CA VAL A 83 -11.92 -0.22 -11.49
C VAL A 83 -10.85 -0.02 -10.43
N PHE A 84 -10.05 1.03 -10.60
CA PHE A 84 -8.95 1.38 -9.70
C PHE A 84 -9.33 2.66 -8.96
N PRO A 85 -10.08 2.55 -7.85
CA PRO A 85 -10.58 3.72 -7.17
C PRO A 85 -9.40 4.57 -6.67
N ARG A 86 -8.45 3.96 -5.98
CA ARG A 86 -7.30 4.68 -5.43
C ARG A 86 -6.10 4.60 -6.36
N ARG A 87 -5.62 5.77 -6.82
CA ARG A 87 -4.40 5.92 -7.60
C ARG A 87 -3.45 6.88 -6.88
N LEU A 88 -2.21 6.47 -6.72
CA LEU A 88 -1.14 7.26 -6.13
C LEU A 88 0.14 6.96 -6.90
N PHE A 89 0.99 7.96 -7.05
CA PHE A 89 2.37 7.74 -7.44
C PHE A 89 3.16 7.17 -6.26
N SER A 90 4.15 6.32 -6.55
CA SER A 90 5.05 5.80 -5.51
C SER A 90 6.06 6.86 -5.02
N LEU A 91 6.36 7.86 -5.85
CA LEU A 91 7.48 8.79 -5.67
C LEU A 91 7.32 9.66 -4.42
N SER A 92 6.14 10.27 -4.21
CA SER A 92 5.84 11.03 -2.98
C SER A 92 5.72 10.17 -1.72
N GLN A 93 5.70 8.85 -1.87
CA GLN A 93 5.51 7.87 -0.80
C GLN A 93 6.83 7.27 -0.32
N MET A 94 7.96 7.71 -0.87
CA MET A 94 9.31 7.31 -0.46
C MET A 94 9.90 8.33 0.51
N TRP A 95 10.11 7.90 1.74
CA TRP A 95 10.67 8.70 2.84
C TRP A 95 12.06 8.20 3.19
N VAL A 96 12.94 9.10 3.60
CA VAL A 96 14.33 8.81 3.99
C VAL A 96 14.65 9.46 5.32
N HIS A 97 15.48 8.81 6.13
CA HIS A 97 16.11 9.47 7.25
C HIS A 97 17.17 10.45 6.73
N VAL A 98 17.15 11.71 7.18
CA VAL A 98 18.02 12.77 6.65
C VAL A 98 19.51 12.47 6.86
N GLY A 99 19.85 11.71 7.90
CA GLY A 99 21.22 11.27 8.19
C GLY A 99 21.69 10.03 7.41
N ALA A 100 20.85 9.41 6.57
CA ALA A 100 21.19 8.16 5.87
C ALA A 100 22.13 8.36 4.67
N GLY A 101 22.32 9.60 4.22
CA GLY A 101 23.15 9.92 3.05
C GLY A 101 22.54 9.49 1.71
N ILE A 102 21.24 9.17 1.67
CA ILE A 102 20.51 8.81 0.45
C ILE A 102 20.11 10.09 -0.29
N LYS A 103 20.58 10.25 -1.53
CA LYS A 103 20.29 11.43 -2.38
C LYS A 103 19.54 11.05 -3.66
N SER A 104 19.53 9.78 -4.01
CA SER A 104 18.90 9.24 -5.21
C SER A 104 18.37 7.83 -4.97
N PRO A 105 17.46 7.33 -5.82
CA PRO A 105 17.00 5.94 -5.74
C PRO A 105 18.12 4.90 -5.78
N ALA A 106 19.22 5.16 -6.48
CA ALA A 106 20.36 4.25 -6.58
C ALA A 106 21.03 4.00 -5.21
N ASP A 107 21.01 4.99 -4.31
CA ASP A 107 21.62 4.91 -2.99
C ASP A 107 20.88 3.95 -2.03
N LEU A 108 19.69 3.46 -2.42
CA LEU A 108 18.91 2.49 -1.65
C LEU A 108 19.53 1.08 -1.67
N VAL A 109 20.39 0.78 -2.65
CA VAL A 109 21.04 -0.54 -2.76
C VAL A 109 21.88 -0.80 -1.50
N GLY A 110 21.68 -1.97 -0.87
CA GLY A 110 22.34 -2.35 0.38
C GLY A 110 21.76 -1.70 1.65
N ARG A 111 20.82 -0.76 1.53
CA ARG A 111 20.18 -0.07 2.67
C ARG A 111 19.03 -0.87 3.26
N LYS A 112 18.65 -0.51 4.50
CA LYS A 112 17.45 -1.01 5.17
C LYS A 112 16.26 -0.15 4.77
N VAL A 113 15.31 -0.74 4.06
CA VAL A 113 14.13 -0.02 3.56
C VAL A 113 12.86 -0.65 4.10
N GLY A 114 12.05 0.19 4.76
CA GLY A 114 10.80 -0.19 5.38
C GLY A 114 9.63 -0.29 4.39
N LEU A 115 8.74 -1.25 4.64
CA LEU A 115 7.45 -1.43 3.97
C LEU A 115 6.36 -1.79 5.00
N SER A 116 5.09 -1.65 4.61
CA SER A 116 3.99 -2.22 5.40
C SER A 116 4.05 -3.75 5.38
N THR A 117 3.88 -4.33 4.19
CA THR A 117 4.23 -5.72 3.86
C THR A 117 4.93 -5.72 2.51
N PHE A 118 5.63 -6.79 2.16
CA PHE A 118 6.33 -6.93 0.89
C PHE A 118 5.37 -7.01 -0.31
N GLN A 119 4.18 -7.59 -0.12
CA GLN A 119 3.18 -7.77 -1.18
C GLN A 119 2.15 -6.64 -1.29
N THR A 120 2.11 -5.62 -0.42
CA THR A 120 1.10 -4.56 -0.61
C THR A 120 1.24 -3.89 -1.98
N THR A 121 0.12 -3.41 -2.54
CA THR A 121 0.13 -2.81 -3.89
C THR A 121 1.15 -1.68 -4.02
N LEU A 122 1.26 -0.78 -3.03
CA LEU A 122 2.30 0.25 -3.06
C LEU A 122 3.71 -0.35 -3.04
N SER A 123 3.96 -1.35 -2.20
CA SER A 123 5.27 -2.02 -2.15
C SER A 123 5.66 -2.60 -3.51
N VAL A 124 4.71 -3.20 -4.24
CA VAL A 124 4.97 -3.77 -5.57
C VAL A 124 5.23 -2.66 -6.58
N LEU A 125 4.40 -1.62 -6.60
CA LEU A 125 4.59 -0.47 -7.50
C LEU A 125 5.93 0.23 -7.25
N ALA A 126 6.25 0.55 -5.99
CA ALA A 126 7.52 1.18 -5.63
C ALA A 126 8.73 0.35 -6.08
N LYS A 127 8.72 -0.96 -5.87
CA LYS A 127 9.79 -1.85 -6.38
C LYS A 127 9.85 -1.88 -7.91
N GLY A 128 8.69 -1.88 -8.57
CA GLY A 128 8.57 -1.80 -10.03
C GLY A 128 9.19 -0.51 -10.56
N ASP A 129 8.75 0.64 -10.05
CA ASP A 129 9.25 1.96 -10.44
C ASP A 129 10.75 2.09 -10.17
N LEU A 130 11.22 1.67 -8.99
CA LEU A 130 12.66 1.60 -8.68
C LEU A 130 13.44 0.86 -9.76
N GLN A 131 12.93 -0.28 -10.22
CA GLN A 131 13.58 -1.07 -11.26
C GLN A 131 13.49 -0.42 -12.64
N SER A 132 12.29 -0.07 -13.09
CA SER A 132 12.02 0.32 -14.48
C SER A 132 12.35 1.78 -14.77
N GLU A 133 12.14 2.66 -13.81
CA GLU A 133 12.39 4.10 -13.98
C GLU A 133 13.79 4.52 -13.56
N TYR A 134 14.35 3.87 -12.54
CA TYR A 134 15.60 4.32 -11.93
C TYR A 134 16.72 3.28 -11.98
N GLY A 135 16.49 2.11 -12.61
CA GLY A 135 17.51 1.07 -12.75
C GLY A 135 17.98 0.45 -11.43
N VAL A 136 17.22 0.62 -10.35
CA VAL A 136 17.60 0.17 -9.01
C VAL A 136 17.40 -1.34 -8.90
N ALA A 137 18.47 -2.03 -8.52
CA ALA A 137 18.45 -3.45 -8.21
C ALA A 137 17.77 -3.69 -6.86
N TRP A 138 16.44 -3.53 -6.79
CA TRP A 138 15.66 -3.58 -5.55
C TRP A 138 15.87 -4.88 -4.75
N ARG A 139 16.28 -5.98 -5.40
CA ARG A 139 16.60 -7.26 -4.75
C ARG A 139 17.81 -7.16 -3.83
N LYS A 140 18.71 -6.20 -4.05
CA LYS A 140 19.89 -5.92 -3.22
C LYS A 140 19.58 -4.98 -2.05
N ILE A 141 18.31 -4.61 -1.86
CA ILE A 141 17.84 -3.84 -0.71
C ILE A 141 17.48 -4.80 0.43
N ARG A 142 17.77 -4.43 1.67
CA ARG A 142 17.34 -5.16 2.87
C ARG A 142 15.95 -4.68 3.26
N TRP A 143 14.93 -5.51 3.07
CA TRP A 143 13.54 -5.11 3.31
C TRP A 143 13.12 -5.36 4.74
N ILE A 144 12.59 -4.33 5.39
CA ILE A 144 12.02 -4.42 6.74
C ILE A 144 10.51 -4.26 6.63
N VAL A 145 9.73 -5.27 7.02
CA VAL A 145 8.26 -5.24 6.93
C VAL A 145 7.62 -5.00 8.30
N SER A 146 6.55 -4.21 8.33
CA SER A 146 5.84 -3.87 9.57
C SER A 146 4.86 -4.94 10.04
N LYS A 147 4.38 -5.77 9.12
CA LYS A 147 3.42 -6.85 9.35
C LYS A 147 3.79 -8.05 8.49
N GLU A 148 3.34 -9.23 8.91
CA GLU A 148 3.40 -10.43 8.10
C GLU A 148 2.50 -10.31 6.85
N GLU A 149 2.77 -11.14 5.85
CA GLU A 149 1.93 -11.17 4.65
C GLU A 149 0.57 -11.80 4.92
N THR A 150 -0.49 -11.18 4.39
CA THR A 150 -1.84 -11.76 4.39
C THR A 150 -1.87 -13.13 3.68
N LEU A 151 -1.03 -13.30 2.66
CA LEU A 151 -0.91 -14.52 1.86
C LEU A 151 0.55 -15.02 1.88
N PRO A 152 0.85 -16.20 2.46
CA PRO A 152 2.23 -16.69 2.63
C PRO A 152 2.99 -16.91 1.32
N PHE A 153 4.24 -16.48 1.18
CA PHE A 153 5.01 -16.68 -0.05
C PHE A 153 6.47 -17.01 0.26
N LYS A 154 7.16 -17.58 -0.72
CA LYS A 154 8.61 -17.75 -0.68
C LYS A 154 9.27 -16.55 -1.39
N PRO A 155 10.13 -15.77 -0.72
CA PRO A 155 10.91 -14.73 -1.39
C PRO A 155 11.78 -15.30 -2.51
N GLN A 156 12.04 -14.48 -3.53
CA GLN A 156 13.00 -14.84 -4.58
C GLN A 156 14.41 -14.98 -3.99
N GLU A 157 15.25 -15.76 -4.64
CA GLU A 157 16.66 -15.90 -4.25
C GLU A 157 17.34 -14.52 -4.17
N GLY A 158 18.14 -14.33 -3.10
CA GLY A 158 18.84 -13.07 -2.84
C GLY A 158 17.98 -11.95 -2.24
N VAL A 159 16.66 -12.12 -2.09
CA VAL A 159 15.79 -11.12 -1.46
C VAL A 159 15.75 -11.33 0.06
N SER A 160 16.26 -10.34 0.81
CA SER A 160 16.22 -10.31 2.28
C SER A 160 14.97 -9.57 2.75
N ILE A 161 14.17 -10.22 3.59
CA ILE A 161 12.96 -9.66 4.22
C ILE A 161 13.01 -10.00 5.70
N GLU A 162 12.94 -8.99 6.56
CA GLU A 162 12.94 -9.11 8.01
C GLU A 162 11.69 -8.42 8.58
N LEU A 163 11.02 -9.06 9.54
CA LEU A 163 9.91 -8.43 10.27
C LEU A 163 10.46 -7.44 11.29
N VAL A 164 9.77 -6.31 11.49
CA VAL A 164 10.10 -5.39 12.59
C VAL A 164 10.16 -6.12 13.94
N PRO A 165 11.13 -5.80 14.82
CA PRO A 165 11.18 -6.39 16.15
C PRO A 165 9.91 -6.09 16.95
N ALA A 166 9.54 -7.02 17.83
CA ALA A 166 8.38 -6.86 18.71
C ALA A 166 8.44 -5.53 19.48
N GLY A 167 7.32 -4.82 19.53
CA GLY A 167 7.19 -3.52 20.21
C GLY A 167 7.75 -2.33 19.45
N LYS A 168 8.47 -2.51 18.33
CA LYS A 168 8.95 -1.40 17.50
C LYS A 168 7.92 -0.97 16.47
N LYS A 169 7.89 0.33 16.20
CA LYS A 169 7.08 0.94 15.13
C LYS A 169 8.01 1.40 14.01
N ILE A 170 7.73 0.98 12.77
CA ILE A 170 8.64 1.23 11.64
C ILE A 170 8.91 2.73 11.39
N GLY A 171 7.92 3.59 11.63
CA GLY A 171 8.10 5.04 11.52
C GLY A 171 9.08 5.59 12.55
N ALA A 172 9.05 5.08 13.80
CA ALA A 172 10.02 5.46 14.82
C ALA A 172 11.42 4.91 14.51
N MET A 173 11.50 3.70 13.94
CA MET A 173 12.77 3.16 13.46
C MET A 173 13.40 4.04 12.37
N LEU A 174 12.58 4.60 11.47
CA LEU A 174 13.06 5.58 10.48
C LEU A 174 13.55 6.86 11.15
N GLU A 175 12.76 7.44 12.06
CA GLU A 175 13.13 8.67 12.78
C GLU A 175 14.42 8.53 13.61
N ASN A 176 14.68 7.33 14.14
CA ASN A 176 15.87 7.01 14.91
C ASN A 176 17.06 6.57 14.05
N GLY A 177 16.92 6.49 12.72
CA GLY A 177 17.97 6.02 11.81
C GLY A 177 18.27 4.52 11.90
N GLU A 178 17.38 3.72 12.48
CA GLU A 178 17.52 2.26 12.52
C GLU A 178 17.23 1.60 11.15
N ILE A 179 16.40 2.27 10.34
CA ILE A 179 16.20 2.02 8.91
C ILE A 179 16.47 3.31 8.13
N ASP A 180 16.94 3.18 6.91
CA ASP A 180 17.42 4.30 6.10
C ASP A 180 16.28 4.98 5.31
N ALA A 181 15.30 4.19 4.89
CA ALA A 181 14.15 4.67 4.12
C ALA A 181 12.87 3.88 4.45
N LEU A 182 11.73 4.42 4.04
CA LEU A 182 10.40 3.85 4.25
C LEU A 182 9.50 4.18 3.07
N MET A 183 8.77 3.18 2.55
CA MET A 183 7.80 3.37 1.48
C MET A 183 6.40 3.00 1.98
N MET A 184 5.56 4.01 2.21
CA MET A 184 4.21 3.83 2.77
C MET A 184 3.21 4.83 2.16
N PRO A 185 1.94 4.43 1.99
CA PRO A 185 0.94 5.22 1.25
C PRO A 185 0.40 6.42 2.03
N HIS A 186 0.98 6.68 3.21
CA HIS A 186 0.66 7.75 4.12
C HIS A 186 1.98 8.23 4.74
N PRO A 187 2.10 9.53 5.06
CA PRO A 187 3.26 10.03 5.80
C PRO A 187 3.44 9.26 7.11
N PRO A 188 4.68 8.91 7.48
CA PRO A 188 4.93 8.26 8.76
C PRO A 188 4.56 9.20 9.91
N GLN A 189 4.06 8.64 11.01
CA GLN A 189 3.60 9.41 12.18
C GLN A 189 4.60 10.48 12.68
N PRO A 190 5.92 10.22 12.73
CA PRO A 190 6.91 11.27 12.99
C PRO A 190 6.81 12.51 12.08
N VAL A 191 6.62 12.33 10.76
CA VAL A 191 6.47 13.44 9.82
C VAL A 191 5.18 14.22 10.09
N VAL A 192 4.08 13.52 10.42
CA VAL A 192 2.81 14.17 10.80
C VAL A 192 2.98 15.02 12.08
N ARG A 193 3.86 14.60 12.99
CA ARG A 193 4.22 15.34 14.22
C ARG A 193 5.29 16.42 13.99
N GLY A 194 5.75 16.64 12.76
CA GLY A 194 6.72 17.67 12.43
C GLY A 194 8.19 17.29 12.63
N SER A 195 8.53 16.00 12.59
CA SER A 195 9.93 15.55 12.65
C SER A 195 10.76 16.10 11.49
N ASP A 196 11.89 16.72 11.81
CA ASP A 196 12.90 17.22 10.86
C ASP A 196 13.91 16.15 10.44
N LYS A 197 13.88 14.97 11.07
CA LYS A 197 14.78 13.85 10.81
C LYS A 197 14.38 13.02 9.58
N ILE A 198 13.21 13.28 9.00
CA ILE A 198 12.67 12.52 7.89
C ILE A 198 12.31 13.46 6.74
N GLY A 199 12.86 13.17 5.56
CA GLY A 199 12.53 13.84 4.31
C GLY A 199 11.90 12.88 3.31
N ARG A 200 11.46 13.42 2.16
CA ARG A 200 11.18 12.59 0.98
C ARG A 200 12.47 12.26 0.26
N LEU A 201 12.52 11.09 -0.37
CA LEU A 201 13.62 10.71 -1.26
C LEU A 201 13.80 11.72 -2.39
N PHE A 202 12.68 12.15 -2.99
CA PHE A 202 12.65 13.19 -3.99
C PHE A 202 12.34 14.53 -3.31
N GLY A 203 13.31 15.44 -3.29
CA GLY A 203 13.14 16.78 -2.71
C GLY A 203 11.94 17.52 -3.29
N ASP A 204 11.76 17.43 -4.62
CA ASP A 204 10.54 17.86 -5.31
C ASP A 204 9.79 16.65 -5.90
N ALA A 205 9.13 15.89 -5.02
CA ALA A 205 8.33 14.75 -5.43
C ALA A 205 7.24 15.11 -6.45
N LYS A 206 6.69 16.32 -6.40
CA LYS A 206 5.64 16.76 -7.35
C LYS A 206 6.20 16.85 -8.77
N GLN A 207 7.37 17.47 -8.95
CA GLN A 207 7.99 17.53 -10.27
C GLN A 207 8.38 16.15 -10.79
N GLU A 208 8.85 15.27 -9.89
CA GLU A 208 9.17 13.88 -10.25
C GLU A 208 7.92 13.12 -10.72
N GLU A 209 6.79 13.31 -10.06
CA GLU A 209 5.50 12.71 -10.43
C GLU A 209 4.99 13.25 -11.77
N ILE A 210 5.15 14.56 -12.02
CA ILE A 210 4.82 15.17 -13.32
C ILE A 210 5.72 14.58 -14.42
N ARG A 211 7.02 14.42 -14.17
CA ARG A 211 7.95 13.78 -15.11
C ARG A 211 7.52 12.34 -15.40
N TYR A 212 7.23 11.57 -14.34
CA TYR A 212 6.77 10.19 -14.45
C TYR A 212 5.49 10.10 -15.30
N PHE A 213 4.48 10.92 -14.98
CA PHE A 213 3.20 10.94 -15.69
C PHE A 213 3.36 11.30 -17.17
N ARG A 214 4.17 12.33 -17.50
CA ARG A 214 4.43 12.70 -18.90
C ARG A 214 5.07 11.59 -19.72
N LYS A 215 5.87 10.74 -19.08
CA LYS A 215 6.55 9.62 -19.73
C LYS A 215 5.63 8.40 -19.89
N ASN A 216 4.82 8.10 -18.87
CA ASN A 216 4.14 6.81 -18.73
C ASN A 216 2.61 6.86 -18.90
N GLY A 217 2.00 8.05 -18.87
CA GLY A 217 0.56 8.24 -19.09
C GLY A 217 -0.29 8.35 -17.83
#